data_AF-A0A369YGL8-F1
#
_entry.id   AF-A0A369YGL8-F1
#
_cell.length_a   1.000
_cell.length_b   1.000
_cell.length_c   1.000
_cell.angle_alpha   90.00
_cell.angle_beta   90.00
_cell.angle_gamma   90.00
#
_symmetry.space_group_name_H-M   'P 1'
#
loop_
_entity.id
_entity.type
_entity.pdbx_description
1 polymer ?
#
loop_
_entity_poly.entity_id
_entity_poly.type
_entity_poly.pdbx_seq_one_letter_code
_entity_poly.pdbx_strand_id
1 'polypeptide(L)'
;MVKENHNALFNRADLVESTKDPVCSECDELAIFALRDSKGNEFSLNLSTILECLKFAENQGVLPPINESWWIEIASLAKVPSNQV
;
A
#
# COMPACT_ATOMS: atom_id res chain seq x y z
N MET A 1 15.64 -11.10 -19.32
CA MET A 1 16.27 -9.88 -18.78
C MET A 1 15.15 -8.87 -18.58
N VAL A 2 14.60 -8.78 -17.36
CA VAL A 2 13.56 -7.81 -17.02
C VAL A 2 14.26 -6.51 -16.69
N LYS A 3 13.93 -5.43 -17.39
CA LYS A 3 14.51 -4.10 -17.13
C LYS A 3 13.80 -3.53 -15.90
N GLU A 4 14.50 -3.51 -14.78
CA GLU A 4 14.03 -2.90 -13.54
C GLU A 4 14.04 -1.37 -13.69
N ASN A 5 12.88 -0.76 -13.51
CA ASN A 5 12.67 0.68 -13.60
C ASN A 5 13.07 1.31 -12.24
N HIS A 6 14.36 1.62 -12.09
CA HIS A 6 15.01 2.06 -10.85
C HIS A 6 14.64 3.48 -10.36
N ASN A 7 13.56 4.09 -10.86
CA ASN A 7 13.23 5.49 -10.58
C ASN A 7 12.22 5.72 -9.44
N ALA A 8 11.74 4.68 -8.77
CA ALA A 8 10.80 4.84 -7.65
C ALA A 8 11.45 5.33 -6.34
N LEU A 9 12.78 5.22 -6.20
CA LEU A 9 13.49 5.44 -4.94
C LEU A 9 14.03 6.86 -4.73
N PHE A 10 13.89 7.76 -5.72
CA PHE A 10 14.26 9.17 -5.58
C PHE A 10 13.08 10.09 -5.25
N ASN A 11 11.87 9.55 -5.00
CA ASN A 11 10.72 10.34 -4.59
C ASN A 11 10.75 10.64 -3.08
N ARG A 12 11.82 11.28 -2.59
CA ARG A 12 11.77 11.95 -1.31
C ARG A 12 10.72 13.06 -1.47
N ALA A 13 9.67 13.05 -0.65
CA ALA A 13 8.65 14.10 -0.68
C ALA A 13 9.27 15.41 -0.20
N ASP A 14 9.82 16.19 -1.12
CA ASP A 14 10.10 17.60 -0.92
C ASP A 14 8.78 18.37 -1.11
N LEU A 15 8.56 19.40 -0.30
CA LEU A 15 7.42 20.30 -0.49
C LEU A 15 7.67 21.12 -1.77
N VAL A 16 7.29 20.57 -2.92
CA VAL A 16 7.38 21.25 -4.23
C VAL A 16 6.15 22.15 -4.36
N GLU A 17 6.35 23.45 -4.51
CA GLU A 17 5.28 24.38 -4.89
C GLU A 17 4.71 23.97 -6.26
N SER A 18 3.54 23.35 -6.21
CA SER A 18 2.52 23.17 -7.26
C SER A 18 3.03 23.21 -8.71
N THR A 19 3.37 22.04 -9.25
CA THR A 19 3.21 21.78 -10.69
C THR A 19 1.98 20.92 -10.89
N LYS A 20 1.07 21.37 -11.75
CA LYS A 20 -0.21 20.70 -12.04
C LYS A 20 0.02 19.27 -12.54
N ASP A 21 0.00 18.30 -11.64
CA ASP A 21 0.01 16.88 -12.00
C ASP A 21 -1.35 16.49 -12.60
N PRO A 22 -1.40 15.62 -13.63
CA PRO A 22 -2.63 14.97 -14.01
C PRO A 22 -3.06 14.11 -12.83
N VAL A 23 -4.02 14.61 -12.05
CA VAL A 23 -4.60 13.94 -10.89
C VAL A 23 -5.13 12.58 -11.34
N CYS A 24 -4.34 11.53 -11.18
CA CYS A 24 -4.81 10.17 -11.31
C CYS A 24 -5.63 9.88 -10.07
N SER A 25 -6.94 10.06 -10.16
CA SER A 25 -7.88 9.84 -9.05
C SER A 25 -7.85 8.41 -8.49
N GLU A 26 -7.29 7.46 -9.26
CA GLU A 26 -7.17 6.04 -8.95
C GLU A 26 -5.79 5.63 -8.42
N CYS A 27 -4.79 6.54 -8.46
CA CYS A 27 -3.41 6.23 -8.08
C CYS A 27 -3.08 6.67 -6.64
N ASP A 28 -4.02 7.34 -5.97
CA ASP A 28 -3.84 7.83 -4.62
C ASP A 28 -4.06 6.68 -3.62
N GLU A 29 -2.97 5.97 -3.32
CA GLU A 29 -2.92 5.04 -2.20
C GLU A 29 -3.06 5.79 -0.87
N LEU A 30 -3.85 5.25 0.07
CA LEU A 30 -4.15 5.94 1.33
C LEU A 30 -2.89 6.15 2.18
N ALA A 31 -1.96 5.19 2.16
CA ALA A 31 -0.68 5.30 2.83
C ALA A 31 0.40 4.46 2.14
N ILE A 32 1.61 4.99 2.09
CA ILE A 32 2.82 4.31 1.62
C ILE A 32 3.82 4.23 2.78
N PHE A 33 4.26 3.02 3.09
CA PHE A 33 5.18 2.71 4.17
C PHE A 33 6.59 2.53 3.61
N ALA A 34 7.52 3.40 4.00
CA ALA A 34 8.93 3.22 3.70
C ALA A 34 9.56 2.26 4.72
N LEU A 35 10.18 1.19 4.23
CA LEU A 35 10.75 0.10 5.04
C LEU A 35 12.22 -0.10 4.68
N ARG A 36 12.99 -0.55 5.67
CA ARG A 36 14.39 -0.95 5.50
C ARG A 36 14.64 -2.27 6.20
N ASP A 37 15.24 -3.22 5.51
CA ASP A 37 15.63 -4.50 6.12
C ASP A 37 16.94 -4.40 6.91
N SER A 38 17.32 -5.48 7.60
CA SER A 38 18.56 -5.53 8.39
C SER A 38 19.85 -5.50 7.55
N LYS A 39 19.75 -5.74 6.24
CA LYS A 39 20.87 -5.65 5.29
C LYS A 39 20.99 -4.26 4.66
N GLY A 40 20.08 -3.36 4.99
CA GLY A 40 20.03 -1.99 4.46
C GLY A 40 19.30 -1.86 3.13
N ASN A 41 18.60 -2.90 2.66
CA ASN A 41 17.75 -2.77 1.47
C ASN A 41 16.51 -1.95 1.84
N GLU A 42 16.20 -0.98 0.99
CA GLU A 42 15.05 -0.08 1.16
C GLU A 42 13.97 -0.42 0.15
N PHE A 43 12.73 -0.45 0.61
CA PHE A 43 11.56 -0.69 -0.23
C PHE A 43 10.35 -0.01 0.37
N SER A 44 9.32 0.18 -0.44
CA SER A 44 8.05 0.74 -0.01
C SER A 44 6.94 -0.30 -0.16
N LEU A 45 6.00 -0.30 0.77
CA LEU A 45 4.75 -1.05 0.65
C LEU A 45 3.58 -0.08 0.72
N ASN A 46 2.61 -0.26 -0.17
CA ASN A 46 1.31 0.38 -0.09
C ASN A 46 0.43 -0.30 0.98
N LEU A 47 -0.51 0.47 1.54
CA LEU A 47 -1.45 -0.04 2.54
C LEU A 47 -2.27 -1.21 1.97
N SER A 48 -2.72 -1.13 0.72
CA SER A 48 -3.43 -2.24 0.04
C SER A 48 -2.68 -3.58 0.12
N THR A 49 -1.38 -3.62 -0.20
CA THR A 49 -0.59 -4.86 -0.08
C THR A 49 -0.46 -5.33 1.37
N ILE A 50 -0.37 -4.42 2.35
CA ILE A 50 -0.37 -4.81 3.78
C ILE A 50 -1.70 -5.45 4.17
N LEU A 51 -2.83 -4.90 3.71
CA LEU A 51 -4.16 -5.42 3.97
C LEU A 51 -4.39 -6.79 3.31
N GLU A 52 -3.93 -6.97 2.07
CA GLU A 52 -3.94 -8.28 1.39
C GLU A 52 -3.14 -9.33 2.17
N CYS A 53 -1.95 -8.95 2.64
CA CYS A 53 -1.12 -9.83 3.47
C CYS A 53 -1.83 -10.20 4.79
N LEU A 54 -2.50 -9.23 5.42
CA LEU A 54 -3.26 -9.44 6.64
C LEU A 54 -4.45 -10.39 6.41
N LYS A 55 -5.19 -10.18 5.32
CA LYS A 55 -6.32 -11.04 4.94
C LYS A 55 -5.88 -12.46 4.62
N PHE A 56 -4.76 -12.60 3.91
CA PHE A 56 -4.14 -13.89 3.67
C PHE A 56 -3.82 -14.62 4.97
N ALA A 57 -3.19 -13.95 5.94
CA ALA A 57 -2.86 -14.55 7.23
C ALA A 57 -4.09 -14.97 8.05
N GLU A 58 -5.17 -14.19 8.02
CA GLU A 58 -6.48 -14.58 8.56
C GLU A 58 -7.02 -15.85 7.90
N ASN A 59 -7.04 -15.91 6.57
CA ASN A 59 -7.54 -17.06 5.80
C ASN A 59 -6.71 -18.34 6.03
N GLN A 60 -5.40 -18.20 6.31
CA GLN A 60 -4.52 -19.32 6.67
C GLN A 60 -4.64 -19.74 8.15
N GLY A 61 -5.45 -19.05 8.95
CA GLY A 61 -5.60 -19.33 10.39
C GLY A 61 -4.38 -18.94 11.23
N VAL A 62 -3.47 -18.13 10.69
CA VAL A 62 -2.32 -17.58 11.43
C VAL A 62 -2.79 -16.49 12.40
N LEU A 63 -3.89 -15.82 12.05
CA LEU A 63 -4.57 -14.83 12.88
C LEU A 63 -5.97 -15.33 13.26
N PRO A 64 -6.50 -14.90 14.42
CA PRO A 64 -7.92 -15.07 14.70
C PRO A 64 -8.76 -14.28 13.69
N PRO A 65 -10.02 -14.69 13.46
CA PRO A 65 -10.94 -13.92 12.62
C PRO A 65 -11.08 -12.48 13.13
N ILE A 66 -10.79 -11.53 12.25
CA ILE A 66 -11.00 -10.11 12.40
C ILE A 66 -12.47 -9.82 12.08
N ASN A 67 -13.06 -8.86 12.79
CA ASN A 67 -14.46 -8.51 12.61
C ASN A 67 -14.71 -8.01 11.18
N GLU A 68 -15.73 -8.53 10.52
CA GLU A 68 -16.15 -8.12 9.18
C GLU A 68 -16.43 -6.61 9.08
N SER A 69 -16.96 -5.99 10.15
CA SER A 69 -17.20 -4.55 10.19
C SER A 69 -15.90 -3.74 10.03
N TRP A 70 -14.79 -4.25 10.58
CA TRP A 70 -13.49 -3.60 10.46
C TRP A 70 -12.97 -3.64 9.02
N TRP A 71 -13.11 -4.78 8.34
CA TRP A 71 -12.76 -4.91 6.93
C TRP A 71 -13.59 -3.99 6.03
N ILE A 72 -14.88 -3.83 6.31
CA ILE A 72 -15.77 -2.89 5.60
C ILE A 72 -15.32 -1.44 5.80
N GLU A 73 -15.05 -1.04 7.04
CA GLU A 73 -14.58 0.32 7.37
C GLU A 73 -13.26 0.63 6.65
N ILE A 74 -12.32 -0.31 6.67
CA ILE A 74 -11.01 -0.13 6.02
C ILE A 74 -11.11 -0.12 4.50
N ALA A 75 -11.92 -0.97 3.88
CA ALA A 75 -12.13 -0.95 2.43
C ALA A 75 -12.71 0.41 1.99
N SER A 76 -13.65 0.96 2.77
CA SER A 76 -14.21 2.29 2.52
C SER A 76 -13.16 3.41 2.65
N LEU A 77 -12.23 3.31 3.60
CA LEU A 77 -11.19 4.32 3.81
C LEU A 77 -10.10 4.26 2.74
N ALA A 78 -9.65 3.04 2.40
CA ALA A 78 -8.59 2.81 1.44
C ALA A 78 -9.06 2.89 -0.02
N LYS A 79 -10.38 3.08 -0.24
CA LYS A 79 -11.03 3.00 -1.57
C LYS A 79 -10.71 1.68 -2.30
N VAL A 80 -10.38 0.64 -1.55
CA VAL A 80 -10.09 -0.69 -2.09
C VAL A 80 -11.44 -1.33 -2.43
N PRO A 81 -11.62 -1.84 -3.66
CA PRO A 81 -12.89 -2.44 -4.04
C PRO A 81 -13.14 -3.68 -3.16
N SER A 82 -14.36 -3.77 -2.62
CA SER A 82 -14.78 -4.76 -1.61
C SER A 82 -14.69 -6.22 -2.05
N ASN A 83 -14.29 -6.50 -3.30
CA ASN A 83 -14.09 -7.83 -3.86
C ASN A 83 -12.64 -8.35 -3.73
N GLN A 84 -11.73 -7.55 -3.16
CA GLN A 84 -10.31 -7.90 -2.91
C GLN A 84 -10.02 -8.11 -1.41
N VAL A 85 -11.05 -8.10 -0.55
CA VAL A 85 -10.96 -8.24 0.92
C VAL A 85 -11.83 -9.39 1.40
#